data_AF-A0A9W4DGT5-F1
#
_entry.id   AF-A0A9W4DGT5-F1
#
_cell.length_a   1.000
_cell.length_b   1.000
_cell.length_c   1.000
_cell.angle_alpha   90.00
_cell.angle_beta   90.00
_cell.angle_gamma   90.00
#
_symmetry.space_group_name_H-M   'P 1'
#
loop_
_entity.id
_entity.type
_entity.pdbx_description
1 polymer ?
#
loop_
_entity_poly.entity_id
_entity_poly.type
_entity_poly.pdbx_seq_one_letter_code
_entity_poly.pdbx_strand_id
1 'polypeptide(L)'
;MIRGVYPPPVLPQDAFAPFPPGPSGASGLWNRLPRNLVALLIGVAAGLLLAASGLSFDDRAMPLVALGAVLAVSVHGLLAGLLARRSGLASIHSHVGVGRWIGSLTVGGQLLVFRLLPLVLFAPCRAVADLPDLRRRLWRATAVQFLLQSAISAALVLAGGPAAALGWGLGAVTLLTFTSRPHRVTSPAWRLLRLPFGKEEARLDEWRCDPAALAAARAQSSGRLDLMRAALTAAPPSGSPRRQALWAGLALAEGRYGEATYEAVALLGRSTAPSLRAEALHLYACALSDGIRTGLWPADQAMPHFTAAAAALRAQAAPAVLRRTDLGAREAYFQGDYKRAVTLAARAAATAPEALSRSMALNTLAVAHTAAGRPRDAARAAARASALLHR
;
A
#
# COMPACT_ATOMS: atom_id res chain seq x y z
N MET A 1 -36.93 10.00 -13.42
CA MET A 1 -35.76 10.74 -13.95
C MET A 1 -34.90 9.75 -14.72
N ILE A 2 -34.92 9.84 -16.05
CA ILE A 2 -34.10 8.99 -16.93
C ILE A 2 -32.67 9.51 -16.81
N ARG A 3 -31.81 8.80 -16.07
CA ARG A 3 -30.37 9.06 -16.08
C ARG A 3 -29.89 8.81 -17.49
N GLY A 4 -29.41 9.85 -18.18
CA GLY A 4 -28.63 9.67 -19.41
C GLY A 4 -27.51 8.69 -19.09
N VAL A 5 -27.56 7.49 -19.69
CA VAL A 5 -26.54 6.48 -19.53
C VAL A 5 -25.34 6.97 -20.33
N TYR A 6 -24.50 7.78 -19.70
CA TYR A 6 -23.22 8.13 -20.28
C TYR A 6 -22.39 6.85 -20.37
N PRO A 7 -21.80 6.53 -21.54
CA PRO A 7 -20.88 5.42 -21.65
C PRO A 7 -19.76 5.61 -20.61
N PRO A 8 -19.22 4.52 -20.04
CA PRO A 8 -18.12 4.64 -19.09
C PRO A 8 -16.98 5.42 -19.76
N PRO A 9 -16.32 6.35 -19.05
CA PRO A 9 -15.26 7.14 -19.65
C PRO A 9 -14.16 6.20 -20.15
N VAL A 10 -13.82 6.34 -21.43
CA VAL A 10 -12.80 5.51 -22.08
C VAL A 10 -11.44 5.91 -21.51
N LEU A 11 -10.65 4.90 -21.13
CA LEU A 11 -9.26 5.14 -20.73
C LEU A 11 -8.49 5.78 -21.90
N PRO A 12 -7.70 6.83 -21.66
CA PRO A 12 -6.81 7.40 -22.67
C PRO A 12 -5.96 6.30 -23.34
N GLN A 13 -5.70 6.38 -24.65
CA GLN A 13 -4.95 5.31 -25.34
C GLN A 13 -3.54 5.09 -24.74
N ASP A 14 -2.94 6.16 -24.20
CA ASP A 14 -1.68 6.18 -23.46
C ASP A 14 -1.79 5.67 -22.01
N ALA A 15 -3.00 5.48 -21.47
CA ALA A 15 -3.21 4.86 -20.16
C ALA A 15 -2.67 3.41 -20.09
N PHE A 16 -2.65 2.75 -21.24
CA PHE A 16 -2.16 1.38 -21.42
C PHE A 16 -0.69 1.32 -21.80
N ALA A 17 -0.05 2.46 -22.10
CA ALA A 17 1.37 2.48 -22.39
C ALA A 17 2.11 1.95 -21.15
N PRO A 18 2.96 0.92 -21.30
CA PRO A 18 3.85 0.53 -20.22
C PRO A 18 4.65 1.77 -19.83
N PHE A 19 4.86 1.97 -18.53
CA PHE A 19 5.71 3.06 -18.06
C PHE A 19 6.99 3.09 -18.88
N PRO A 20 7.45 4.28 -19.34
CA PRO A 20 8.78 4.36 -19.93
C PRO A 20 9.71 3.65 -18.96
N PRO A 21 10.49 2.66 -19.41
CA PRO A 21 11.33 1.90 -18.53
C PRO A 21 12.16 2.92 -17.76
N GLY A 22 11.93 3.02 -16.44
CA GLY A 22 12.86 3.74 -15.59
C GLY A 22 14.24 3.20 -15.91
N PRO A 23 15.30 4.05 -15.92
CA PRO A 23 16.63 3.65 -16.38
C PRO A 23 16.96 2.26 -15.85
N SER A 24 17.07 1.34 -16.81
CA SER A 24 17.28 -0.12 -16.74
C SER A 24 17.42 -0.72 -15.34
N GLY A 25 16.51 -1.65 -15.01
CA GLY A 25 16.66 -2.45 -13.80
C GLY A 25 15.68 -3.62 -13.72
N ALA A 26 15.96 -4.69 -14.46
CA ALA A 26 15.64 -6.09 -14.15
C ALA A 26 14.44 -6.33 -13.20
N SER A 27 13.22 -5.96 -13.59
CA SER A 27 12.03 -6.12 -12.73
C SER A 27 11.42 -7.53 -12.76
N GLY A 28 11.85 -8.38 -13.70
CA GLY A 28 11.34 -9.74 -13.89
C GLY A 28 11.83 -10.76 -12.84
N LEU A 29 13.09 -10.65 -12.38
CA LEU A 29 13.65 -11.62 -11.44
C LEU A 29 13.08 -11.46 -10.00
N TRP A 30 12.69 -10.24 -9.63
CA TRP A 30 12.39 -9.86 -8.24
C TRP A 30 10.92 -10.08 -7.80
N ASN A 31 10.05 -10.54 -8.69
CA ASN A 31 8.67 -10.87 -8.35
C ASN A 31 8.48 -12.30 -7.82
N ARG A 32 9.49 -13.18 -8.00
CA ARG A 32 9.59 -14.50 -7.36
C ARG A 32 10.26 -14.44 -5.97
N LEU A 33 10.55 -13.23 -5.49
CA LEU A 33 11.51 -12.99 -4.43
C LEU A 33 10.99 -12.84 -2.98
N PRO A 34 9.77 -13.15 -2.50
CA PRO A 34 9.58 -13.16 -1.05
C PRO A 34 10.39 -14.31 -0.40
N ARG A 35 10.51 -15.47 -1.07
CA ARG A 35 11.39 -16.57 -0.64
C ARG A 35 12.84 -16.34 -1.06
N ASN A 36 13.08 -15.92 -2.29
CA ASN A 36 14.44 -15.75 -2.80
C ASN A 36 15.13 -14.48 -2.29
N LEU A 37 14.42 -13.44 -1.84
CA LEU A 37 15.02 -12.25 -1.19
C LEU A 37 15.38 -12.56 0.25
N VAL A 38 14.58 -13.36 0.95
CA VAL A 38 14.96 -13.89 2.27
C VAL A 38 16.16 -14.82 2.11
N ALA A 39 16.17 -15.73 1.12
CA ALA A 39 17.31 -16.59 0.83
C ALA A 39 18.54 -15.84 0.33
N LEU A 40 18.38 -14.79 -0.48
CA LEU A 40 19.46 -13.90 -0.94
C LEU A 40 19.96 -13.02 0.21
N LEU A 41 19.08 -12.54 1.09
CA LEU A 41 19.47 -11.81 2.30
C LEU A 41 20.23 -12.72 3.26
N ILE A 42 19.77 -13.96 3.44
CA ILE A 42 20.48 -15.00 4.19
C ILE A 42 21.80 -15.32 3.50
N GLY A 43 21.85 -15.42 2.17
CA GLY A 43 23.05 -15.75 1.39
C GLY A 43 24.07 -14.62 1.31
N VAL A 44 23.63 -13.36 1.22
CA VAL A 44 24.50 -12.17 1.23
C VAL A 44 24.97 -11.88 2.65
N ALA A 45 24.11 -12.03 3.66
CA ALA A 45 24.55 -11.99 5.05
C ALA A 45 25.54 -13.14 5.32
N ALA A 46 25.25 -14.37 4.89
CA ALA A 46 26.17 -15.50 5.03
C ALA A 46 27.48 -15.28 4.27
N GLY A 47 27.44 -14.72 3.06
CA GLY A 47 28.64 -14.39 2.26
C GLY A 47 29.49 -13.28 2.88
N LEU A 48 28.87 -12.22 3.42
CA LEU A 48 29.55 -11.17 4.16
C LEU A 48 30.12 -11.71 5.48
N LEU A 49 29.41 -12.61 6.16
CA LEU A 49 29.85 -13.31 7.37
C LEU A 49 31.04 -14.25 7.11
N LEU A 50 31.04 -14.96 5.97
CA LEU A 50 32.14 -15.81 5.52
C LEU A 50 33.38 -14.99 5.14
N ALA A 51 33.19 -13.81 4.54
CA ALA A 51 34.27 -12.93 4.13
C ALA A 51 34.87 -12.09 5.28
N ALA A 52 34.08 -11.80 6.33
CA ALA A 52 34.45 -10.86 7.40
C ALA A 52 35.04 -11.51 8.66
N SER A 53 35.53 -12.75 8.60
CA SER A 53 36.29 -13.46 9.65
C SER A 53 35.50 -14.07 10.83
N GLY A 54 35.60 -15.41 10.99
CA GLY A 54 35.59 -16.06 12.33
C GLY A 54 34.27 -16.59 12.92
N LEU A 55 33.11 -16.45 12.27
CA LEU A 55 31.88 -17.08 12.78
C LEU A 55 31.83 -18.56 12.41
N SER A 56 32.13 -19.44 13.37
CA SER A 56 31.76 -20.85 13.30
C SER A 56 30.24 -20.91 13.10
N PHE A 57 29.80 -21.32 11.91
CA PHE A 57 28.39 -21.54 11.60
C PHE A 57 27.89 -22.73 12.41
N ASP A 58 27.51 -22.46 13.65
CA ASP A 58 26.69 -23.36 14.43
C ASP A 58 25.24 -23.26 13.90
N ASP A 59 24.49 -24.35 13.87
CA ASP A 59 23.12 -24.42 13.30
C ASP A 59 22.17 -23.38 13.95
N ARG A 60 22.55 -22.86 15.12
CA ARG A 60 21.85 -21.84 15.89
C ARG A 60 22.01 -20.42 15.37
N ALA A 61 22.98 -20.13 14.50
CA ALA A 61 23.27 -18.78 14.00
C ALA A 61 22.25 -18.30 12.95
N MET A 62 21.77 -19.19 12.08
CA MET A 62 20.82 -18.84 11.01
C MET A 62 19.45 -18.33 11.52
N PRO A 63 18.81 -18.98 12.51
CA PRO A 63 17.61 -18.44 13.14
C PRO A 63 17.81 -17.04 13.74
N LEU A 64 18.98 -16.79 14.33
CA LEU A 64 19.31 -15.49 14.92
C LEU A 64 19.52 -14.41 13.86
N VAL A 65 20.17 -14.71 12.74
CA VAL A 65 20.26 -13.77 11.60
C VAL A 65 18.86 -13.42 11.08
N ALA A 66 17.99 -14.42 10.92
CA ALA A 66 16.60 -14.19 10.50
C ALA A 66 15.82 -13.35 11.51
N LEU A 67 16.00 -13.58 12.81
CA LEU A 67 15.40 -12.75 13.86
C LEU A 67 15.93 -11.32 13.83
N GLY A 68 17.23 -11.13 13.57
CA GLY A 68 17.86 -9.82 13.39
C GLY A 68 17.25 -9.06 12.20
N ALA A 69 16.96 -9.75 11.11
CA ALA A 69 16.27 -9.18 9.96
C ALA A 69 14.84 -8.72 10.28
N VAL A 70 14.09 -9.50 11.08
CA VAL A 70 12.75 -9.13 11.56
C VAL A 70 12.82 -7.94 12.51
N LEU A 71 13.82 -7.92 13.41
CA LEU A 71 14.09 -6.81 14.31
C LEU A 71 14.38 -5.52 13.53
N ALA A 72 15.14 -5.60 12.45
CA ALA A 72 15.44 -4.46 11.58
C ALA A 72 14.17 -3.78 11.04
N VAL A 73 13.19 -4.57 10.59
CA VAL A 73 11.91 -4.05 10.09
C VAL A 73 11.14 -3.35 11.21
N SER A 74 11.14 -3.93 12.42
CA SER A 74 10.48 -3.37 13.59
C SER A 74 11.14 -2.08 14.07
N VAL A 75 12.48 -2.07 14.22
CA VAL A 75 13.27 -0.88 14.55
C VAL A 75 13.08 0.21 13.50
N HIS A 76 13.13 -0.16 12.21
CA HIS A 76 12.85 0.76 11.12
C HIS A 76 11.46 1.39 11.28
N GLY A 77 10.42 0.60 11.51
CA GLY A 77 9.06 1.08 11.69
C GLY A 77 8.90 2.02 12.89
N LEU A 78 9.50 1.67 14.03
CA LEU A 78 9.47 2.48 15.25
C LEU A 78 10.19 3.82 15.07
N LEU A 79 11.43 3.81 14.57
CA LEU A 79 12.18 5.03 14.29
C LEU A 79 11.45 5.91 13.26
N ALA A 80 10.90 5.28 12.22
CA ALA A 80 10.06 5.94 11.23
C ALA A 80 8.83 6.63 11.83
N GLY A 81 8.18 6.00 12.83
CA GLY A 81 7.04 6.55 13.56
C GLY A 81 7.43 7.72 14.46
N LEU A 82 8.49 7.53 15.26
CA LEU A 82 9.04 8.55 16.16
C LEU A 82 9.49 9.81 15.41
N LEU A 83 10.13 9.63 14.25
CA LEU A 83 10.62 10.73 13.43
C LEU A 83 9.56 11.31 12.49
N ALA A 84 8.38 10.68 12.36
CA ALA A 84 7.37 11.04 11.36
C ALA A 84 7.04 12.55 11.39
N ARG A 85 6.63 13.06 12.57
CA ARG A 85 6.24 14.46 12.76
C ARG A 85 7.33 15.46 12.36
N ARG A 86 8.60 15.14 12.63
CA ARG A 86 9.74 16.01 12.30
C ARG A 86 10.18 15.88 10.84
N SER A 87 9.93 14.72 10.22
CA SER A 87 10.38 14.36 8.88
C SER A 87 9.51 14.91 7.74
N GLY A 88 8.36 15.53 8.04
CA GLY A 88 7.37 15.85 7.01
C GLY A 88 6.56 14.64 6.55
N LEU A 89 6.47 13.61 7.39
CA LEU A 89 5.60 12.46 7.18
C LEU A 89 4.47 12.46 8.20
N ALA A 90 3.26 12.28 7.72
CA ALA A 90 2.10 12.09 8.59
C ALA A 90 1.71 10.61 8.57
N SER A 91 1.59 10.00 9.76
CA SER A 91 0.98 8.66 9.85
C SER A 91 -0.53 8.77 9.60
N ILE A 92 -1.01 7.88 8.74
CA ILE A 92 -2.42 7.73 8.38
C ILE A 92 -3.03 6.61 9.25
N HIS A 93 -2.43 5.42 9.17
CA HIS A 93 -2.74 4.28 10.01
C HIS A 93 -1.45 3.52 10.31
N SER A 94 -1.48 2.67 11.31
CA SER A 94 -0.38 1.79 11.67
C SER A 94 -0.90 0.39 11.98
N HIS A 95 -0.05 -0.62 11.81
CA HIS A 95 -0.38 -1.96 12.25
C HIS A 95 0.71 -2.57 13.13
N VAL A 96 0.27 -3.39 14.08
CA VAL A 96 1.07 -4.22 14.97
C VAL A 96 0.83 -5.67 14.57
N GLY A 97 1.89 -6.36 14.20
CA GLY A 97 1.90 -7.74 13.74
C GLY A 97 1.62 -7.92 12.25
N VAL A 98 1.56 -9.19 11.83
CA VAL A 98 1.30 -9.65 10.46
C VAL A 98 0.22 -10.74 10.44
N GLY A 99 -0.34 -11.00 9.26
CA GLY A 99 -1.36 -12.04 9.08
C GLY A 99 -2.78 -11.55 9.35
N ARG A 100 -3.62 -12.42 9.92
CA ARG A 100 -5.06 -12.18 10.12
C ARG A 100 -5.30 -11.02 11.07
N TRP A 101 -6.22 -10.14 10.71
CA TRP A 101 -6.69 -9.06 11.59
C TRP A 101 -7.40 -9.62 12.83
N ILE A 102 -7.03 -9.11 14.01
CA ILE A 102 -7.66 -9.41 15.30
C ILE A 102 -8.62 -8.27 15.69
N GLY A 103 -8.17 -7.03 15.55
CA GLY A 103 -8.88 -5.86 16.05
C GLY A 103 -8.26 -4.57 15.56
N SER A 104 -8.90 -3.45 15.86
CA SER A 104 -8.35 -2.13 15.63
C SER A 104 -8.85 -1.14 16.67
N LEU A 105 -8.03 -0.13 16.95
CA LEU A 105 -8.31 0.99 17.85
C LEU A 105 -7.96 2.29 17.13
N THR A 106 -8.72 3.35 17.38
CA THR A 106 -8.35 4.70 16.92
C THR A 106 -7.69 5.47 18.06
N VAL A 107 -6.46 5.93 17.85
CA VAL A 107 -5.70 6.72 18.84
C VAL A 107 -5.28 8.03 18.19
N GLY A 108 -5.73 9.17 18.74
CA GLY A 108 -5.41 10.49 18.18
C GLY A 108 -5.82 10.66 16.72
N GLY A 109 -6.95 10.07 16.31
CA GLY A 109 -7.44 10.08 14.93
C GLY A 109 -6.67 9.16 13.95
N GLN A 110 -5.77 8.32 14.44
CA GLN A 110 -5.03 7.34 13.64
C GLN A 110 -5.52 5.93 13.94
N LEU A 111 -5.79 5.15 12.90
CA LEU A 111 -6.16 3.75 13.06
C LEU A 111 -4.92 2.91 13.39
N LEU A 112 -4.98 2.20 14.51
CA LEU A 112 -4.02 1.17 14.90
C LEU A 112 -4.66 -0.21 14.74
N VAL A 113 -4.09 -1.03 13.87
CA VAL A 113 -4.60 -2.37 13.54
C VAL A 113 -3.75 -3.45 14.20
N PHE A 114 -4.38 -4.39 14.88
CA PHE A 114 -3.73 -5.53 15.51
C PHE A 114 -3.91 -6.79 14.66
N ARG A 115 -2.81 -7.51 14.43
CA ARG A 115 -2.78 -8.75 13.65
C ARG A 115 -2.19 -9.91 14.46
N LEU A 116 -2.58 -11.12 14.06
CA LEU A 116 -2.34 -12.36 14.81
C LEU A 116 -0.87 -12.62 15.18
N LEU A 117 0.06 -12.38 14.25
CA LEU A 117 1.47 -12.71 14.47
C LEU A 117 2.24 -11.45 14.86
N PRO A 118 2.71 -11.29 16.10
CA PRO A 118 3.40 -10.07 16.56
C PRO A 118 4.84 -9.95 16.06
N LEU A 119 5.18 -10.53 14.90
CA LEU A 119 6.54 -10.53 14.35
C LEU A 119 7.03 -9.13 13.97
N VAL A 120 6.11 -8.26 13.53
CA VAL A 120 6.42 -6.87 13.20
C VAL A 120 5.82 -5.99 14.28
N LEU A 121 6.65 -5.39 15.12
CA LEU A 121 6.17 -4.63 16.28
C LEU A 121 5.37 -3.41 15.85
N PHE A 122 5.78 -2.75 14.76
CA PHE A 122 5.11 -1.54 14.30
C PHE A 122 5.40 -1.27 12.82
N ALA A 123 4.35 -1.08 12.03
CA ALA A 123 4.44 -0.75 10.61
C ALA A 123 3.48 0.39 10.24
N PRO A 124 3.97 1.64 10.15
CA PRO A 124 3.14 2.79 9.84
C PRO A 124 2.95 2.98 8.33
N CYS A 125 1.70 3.20 7.92
CA CYS A 125 1.38 3.81 6.64
C CYS A 125 1.50 5.34 6.79
N ARG A 126 2.27 5.95 5.89
CA ARG A 126 2.66 7.36 5.97
C ARG A 126 2.40 8.06 4.65
N ALA A 127 1.88 9.28 4.74
CA ALA A 127 1.83 10.23 3.63
C ALA A 127 2.85 11.34 3.83
N VAL A 128 3.24 11.97 2.72
CA VAL A 128 4.11 13.15 2.73
C VAL A 128 3.24 14.36 3.04
N ALA A 129 3.47 15.00 4.17
CA ALA A 129 2.75 16.21 4.55
C ALA A 129 3.34 17.41 3.79
N ASP A 130 2.48 18.30 3.31
CA ASP A 130 2.94 19.55 2.71
C ASP A 130 3.39 20.52 3.82
N LEU A 131 4.70 20.65 3.97
CA LEU A 131 5.36 21.44 5.01
C LEU A 131 6.56 22.20 4.43
N PRO A 132 6.95 23.34 5.03
CA PRO A 132 8.17 24.03 4.63
C PRO A 132 9.40 23.17 4.87
N ASP A 133 10.41 23.34 4.02
CA ASP A 133 11.70 22.61 4.05
C ASP A 133 11.56 21.09 3.95
N LEU A 134 10.52 20.60 3.27
CA LEU A 134 10.20 19.18 3.19
C LEU A 134 11.40 18.31 2.77
N ARG A 135 12.17 18.75 1.77
CA ARG A 135 13.40 18.07 1.34
C ARG A 135 14.39 17.87 2.49
N ARG A 136 14.71 18.93 3.22
CA ARG A 136 15.67 18.88 4.34
C ARG A 136 15.14 18.01 5.47
N ARG A 137 13.85 18.12 5.79
CA ARG A 137 13.20 17.31 6.83
C ARG A 137 13.21 15.82 6.51
N LEU A 138 12.83 15.45 5.30
CA LEU A 138 12.83 14.05 4.83
C LEU A 138 14.24 13.48 4.80
N TRP A 139 15.21 14.22 4.27
CA TRP A 139 16.60 13.79 4.20
C TRP A 139 17.20 13.61 5.59
N ARG A 140 17.13 14.64 6.47
CA ARG A 140 17.69 14.58 7.83
C ARG A 140 17.08 13.44 8.63
N ALA A 141 15.76 13.27 8.59
CA ALA A 141 15.11 12.18 9.31
C ALA A 141 15.53 10.80 8.78
N THR A 142 15.67 10.65 7.46
CA THR A 142 16.13 9.41 6.84
C THR A 142 17.60 9.13 7.20
N ALA A 143 18.45 10.15 7.23
CA ALA A 143 19.85 10.04 7.64
C ALA A 143 19.98 9.66 9.13
N VAL A 144 19.26 10.34 10.02
CA VAL A 144 19.20 9.99 11.46
C VAL A 144 18.70 8.57 11.65
N GLN A 145 17.66 8.16 10.92
CA GLN A 145 17.13 6.81 10.96
C GLN A 145 18.19 5.77 10.54
N PHE A 146 18.91 6.03 9.45
CA PHE A 146 19.98 5.16 8.97
C PHE A 146 21.13 5.05 9.99
N LEU A 147 21.56 6.17 10.57
CA LEU A 147 22.63 6.21 11.56
C LEU A 147 22.26 5.45 12.83
N LEU A 148 21.07 5.67 13.38
CA LEU A 148 20.60 4.97 14.57
C LEU A 148 20.47 3.46 14.32
N GLN A 149 19.91 3.06 13.19
CA GLN A 149 19.73 1.65 12.85
C GLN A 149 21.09 0.95 12.62
N SER A 150 22.04 1.64 11.97
CA SER A 150 23.41 1.16 11.81
C SER A 150 24.17 1.08 13.13
N ALA A 151 23.99 2.05 14.03
CA ALA A 151 24.60 2.04 15.36
C ALA A 151 24.09 0.87 16.21
N ILE A 152 22.79 0.58 16.18
CA ILE A 152 22.21 -0.59 16.86
C ILE A 152 22.79 -1.88 16.29
N SER A 153 22.91 -1.99 14.95
CA SER A 153 23.56 -3.14 14.30
C SER A 153 25.00 -3.31 14.78
N ALA A 154 25.80 -2.25 14.71
CA ALA A 154 27.20 -2.28 15.09
C ALA A 154 27.38 -2.63 16.57
N ALA A 155 26.58 -2.07 17.47
CA ALA A 155 26.61 -2.41 18.90
C ALA A 155 26.32 -3.90 19.14
N LEU A 156 25.34 -4.49 18.45
CA LEU A 156 25.03 -5.92 18.54
C LEU A 156 26.16 -6.79 17.98
N VAL A 157 26.82 -6.36 16.89
CA VAL A 157 28.00 -7.06 16.33
C VAL A 157 29.17 -7.01 17.29
N LEU A 158 29.48 -5.84 17.86
CA LEU A 158 30.59 -5.64 18.79
C LEU A 158 30.39 -6.36 20.13
N ALA A 159 29.14 -6.56 20.56
CA ALA A 159 28.82 -7.33 21.76
C ALA A 159 29.23 -8.82 21.67
N GLY A 160 29.46 -9.34 20.45
CA GLY A 160 29.91 -10.71 20.23
C GLY A 160 28.84 -11.78 20.48
N GLY A 161 29.27 -13.05 20.39
CA GLY A 161 28.42 -14.22 20.67
C GLY A 161 27.13 -14.27 19.82
N PRO A 162 25.99 -14.75 20.40
CA PRO A 162 24.70 -14.80 19.70
C PRO A 162 24.16 -13.43 19.27
N ALA A 163 24.52 -12.35 19.97
CA ALA A 163 24.09 -10.99 19.63
C ALA A 163 24.68 -10.52 18.29
N ALA A 164 25.89 -10.99 17.96
CA ALA A 164 26.52 -10.64 16.69
C ALA A 164 25.71 -11.13 15.48
N ALA A 165 25.15 -12.35 15.54
CA ALA A 165 24.29 -12.89 14.49
C ALA A 165 23.03 -12.02 14.27
N LEU A 166 22.40 -11.55 15.34
CA LEU A 166 21.28 -10.59 15.27
C LEU A 166 21.73 -9.26 14.64
N GLY A 167 22.89 -8.76 15.07
CA GLY A 167 23.50 -7.53 14.57
C GLY A 167 23.74 -7.56 13.06
N TRP A 168 24.26 -8.68 12.54
CA TRP A 168 24.47 -8.89 11.10
C TRP A 168 23.17 -8.96 10.31
N GLY A 169 22.16 -9.70 10.79
CA GLY A 169 20.84 -9.72 10.18
C GLY A 169 20.19 -8.34 10.13
N LEU A 170 20.34 -7.56 11.21
CA LEU A 170 19.86 -6.19 11.29
C LEU A 170 20.59 -5.28 10.31
N GLY A 171 21.92 -5.35 10.27
CA GLY A 171 22.77 -4.56 9.39
C GLY A 171 22.47 -4.82 7.92
N ALA A 172 22.33 -6.09 7.51
CA ALA A 172 22.02 -6.48 6.14
C ALA A 172 20.67 -5.89 5.67
N VAL A 173 19.62 -6.00 6.47
CA VAL A 173 18.30 -5.43 6.13
C VAL A 173 18.32 -3.90 6.16
N THR A 174 19.08 -3.30 7.06
CA THR A 174 19.29 -1.84 7.11
C THR A 174 19.90 -1.37 5.80
N LEU A 175 21.06 -1.92 5.42
CA LEU A 175 21.73 -1.58 4.19
C LEU A 175 20.80 -1.77 2.99
N LEU A 176 20.12 -2.91 2.88
CA LEU A 176 19.17 -3.16 1.80
C LEU A 176 18.05 -2.10 1.78
N THR A 177 17.48 -1.73 2.93
CA THR A 177 16.39 -0.75 3.01
C THR A 177 16.81 0.63 2.52
N PHE A 178 18.04 1.05 2.83
CA PHE A 178 18.57 2.38 2.51
C PHE A 178 19.36 2.45 1.20
N THR A 179 19.59 1.32 0.52
CA THR A 179 20.25 1.27 -0.79
C THR A 179 19.36 0.73 -1.90
N SER A 180 18.31 -0.04 -1.58
CA SER A 180 17.40 -0.60 -2.58
C SER A 180 16.45 0.43 -3.15
N ARG A 181 16.24 0.37 -4.47
CA ARG A 181 15.28 1.21 -5.22
C ARG A 181 15.49 2.72 -5.01
N PRO A 182 16.70 3.25 -5.27
CA PRO A 182 16.98 4.67 -5.16
C PRO A 182 16.17 5.51 -6.15
N HIS A 183 15.59 4.92 -7.20
CA HIS A 183 14.75 5.62 -8.18
C HIS A 183 13.29 5.78 -7.74
N ARG A 184 12.83 5.03 -6.73
CA ARG A 184 11.44 5.06 -6.25
C ARG A 184 11.24 6.25 -5.31
N VAL A 185 10.50 7.26 -5.77
CA VAL A 185 10.14 8.44 -4.97
C VAL A 185 9.55 7.99 -3.63
N THR A 186 9.94 8.67 -2.55
CA THR A 186 9.62 8.36 -1.15
C THR A 186 10.27 7.11 -0.54
N SER A 187 11.05 6.31 -1.27
CA SER A 187 11.82 5.22 -0.66
C SER A 187 12.92 5.77 0.27
N PRO A 188 13.32 5.03 1.32
CA PRO A 188 14.45 5.44 2.17
C PRO A 188 15.73 5.68 1.36
N ALA A 189 16.04 4.82 0.39
CA ALA A 189 17.18 4.99 -0.50
C ALA A 189 17.09 6.26 -1.35
N TRP A 190 15.93 6.57 -1.94
CA TRP A 190 15.74 7.80 -2.71
C TRP A 190 15.91 9.04 -1.82
N ARG A 191 15.32 9.02 -0.61
CA ARG A 191 15.42 10.13 0.35
C ARG A 191 16.85 10.37 0.82
N LEU A 192 17.66 9.32 0.97
CA LEU A 192 19.03 9.43 1.43
C LEU A 192 20.00 9.79 0.30
N LEU A 193 19.86 9.15 -0.86
CA LEU A 193 20.87 9.15 -1.92
C LEU A 193 20.54 10.07 -3.11
N ARG A 194 19.26 10.41 -3.34
CA ARG A 194 18.85 11.20 -4.52
C ARG A 194 18.20 12.54 -4.17
N LEU A 195 17.29 12.56 -3.21
CA LEU A 195 16.62 13.77 -2.73
C LEU A 195 17.57 14.94 -2.38
N PRO A 196 18.76 14.75 -1.78
CA PRO A 196 19.65 15.89 -1.50
C PRO A 196 20.31 16.48 -2.76
N PHE A 197 20.13 15.90 -3.95
CA PHE A 197 20.76 16.34 -5.19
C PHE A 197 19.75 16.66 -6.30
N GLY A 198 20.13 17.59 -7.19
CA GLY A 198 19.37 17.89 -8.41
C GLY A 198 17.95 18.41 -8.21
N LYS A 199 17.09 18.16 -9.20
CA LYS A 199 15.67 18.58 -9.28
C LYS A 199 14.70 17.52 -8.71
N GLU A 200 15.18 16.60 -7.86
CA GLU A 200 14.38 15.48 -7.36
C GLU A 200 13.22 15.92 -6.46
N GLU A 201 13.32 17.08 -5.82
CA GLU A 201 12.26 17.64 -4.97
C GLU A 201 10.94 17.87 -5.72
N ALA A 202 10.98 18.29 -6.98
CA ALA A 202 9.78 18.48 -7.81
C ALA A 202 8.97 17.19 -7.97
N ARG A 203 9.63 16.02 -7.89
CA ARG A 203 8.94 14.72 -7.95
C ARG A 203 8.09 14.44 -6.70
N LEU A 204 8.24 15.21 -5.63
CA LEU A 204 7.39 15.13 -4.43
C LEU A 204 6.03 15.79 -4.63
N ASP A 205 5.85 16.64 -5.64
CA ASP A 205 4.64 17.46 -5.74
C ASP A 205 3.38 16.62 -5.90
N GLU A 206 3.46 15.49 -6.62
CA GLU A 206 2.35 14.52 -6.69
C GLU A 206 2.10 13.76 -5.37
N TRP A 207 3.05 13.78 -4.44
CA TRP A 207 3.00 13.04 -3.17
C TRP A 207 2.56 13.87 -1.98
N ARG A 208 2.62 15.19 -2.10
CA ARG A 208 2.23 16.11 -1.03
C ARG A 208 0.74 15.99 -0.74
N CYS A 209 0.45 15.77 0.53
CA CYS A 209 -0.90 15.82 1.07
C CYS A 209 -1.04 17.11 1.88
N ASP A 210 -1.97 17.95 1.43
CA ASP A 210 -2.45 19.08 2.22
C ASP A 210 -3.20 18.59 3.49
N PRO A 211 -3.47 19.47 4.48
CA PRO A 211 -4.12 19.07 5.73
C PRO A 211 -5.46 18.35 5.56
N ALA A 212 -6.26 18.75 4.58
CA ALA A 212 -7.56 18.15 4.30
C ALA A 212 -7.40 16.76 3.68
N ALA A 213 -6.44 16.56 2.77
CA ALA A 213 -6.09 15.25 2.24
C ALA A 213 -5.57 14.31 3.33
N LEU A 214 -4.78 14.81 4.29
CA LEU A 214 -4.34 14.01 5.44
C LEU A 214 -5.49 13.62 6.37
N ALA A 215 -6.40 14.55 6.67
CA ALA A 215 -7.59 14.28 7.47
C ALA A 215 -8.52 13.26 6.77
N ALA A 216 -8.76 13.45 5.47
CA ALA A 216 -9.55 12.54 4.65
C ALA A 216 -8.92 11.15 4.55
N ALA A 217 -7.59 11.02 4.39
CA ALA A 217 -6.92 9.72 4.36
C ALA A 217 -7.03 8.96 5.70
N ARG A 218 -6.99 9.68 6.84
CA ARG A 218 -7.20 9.10 8.17
C ARG A 218 -8.65 8.66 8.37
N ALA A 219 -9.60 9.49 7.96
CA ALA A 219 -11.02 9.17 7.97
C ALA A 219 -11.32 7.95 7.09
N GLN A 220 -10.77 7.92 5.87
CA GLN A 220 -10.83 6.76 4.97
C GLN A 220 -10.31 5.50 5.66
N SER A 221 -9.11 5.57 6.27
CA SER A 221 -8.51 4.40 6.90
C SER A 221 -9.35 3.87 8.06
N SER A 222 -10.08 4.74 8.77
CA SER A 222 -10.98 4.38 9.86
C SER A 222 -12.41 4.05 9.41
N GLY A 223 -12.73 4.15 8.11
CA GLY A 223 -14.07 3.87 7.59
C GLY A 223 -15.07 5.01 7.79
N ARG A 224 -14.62 6.19 8.21
CA ARG A 224 -15.44 7.38 8.52
C ARG A 224 -15.73 8.20 7.28
N LEU A 225 -16.67 7.75 6.45
CA LEU A 225 -17.02 8.41 5.19
C LEU A 225 -17.58 9.83 5.40
N ASP A 226 -18.30 10.04 6.49
CA ASP A 226 -18.80 11.34 6.96
C ASP A 226 -17.65 12.34 7.16
N LEU A 227 -16.63 11.94 7.92
CA LEU A 227 -15.46 12.76 8.21
C LEU A 227 -14.56 12.93 6.98
N MET A 228 -14.47 11.91 6.13
CA MET A 228 -13.74 11.98 4.87
C MET A 228 -14.34 13.05 3.96
N ARG A 229 -15.67 13.05 3.80
CA ARG A 229 -16.40 14.06 3.03
C ARG A 229 -16.19 15.45 3.63
N ALA A 230 -16.44 15.60 4.93
CA ALA A 230 -16.28 16.89 5.62
C ALA A 230 -14.86 17.45 5.46
N ALA A 231 -13.83 16.62 5.58
CA ALA A 231 -12.44 17.04 5.39
C ALA A 231 -12.15 17.49 3.96
N LEU A 232 -12.67 16.79 2.95
CA LEU A 232 -12.45 17.15 1.55
C LEU A 232 -13.21 18.41 1.13
N THR A 233 -14.39 18.67 1.70
CA THR A 233 -15.21 19.85 1.40
C THR A 233 -14.81 21.10 2.18
N ALA A 234 -14.22 20.95 3.38
CA ALA A 234 -13.89 22.08 4.25
C ALA A 234 -12.75 22.97 3.72
N ALA A 235 -11.95 22.48 2.76
CA ALA A 235 -10.83 23.20 2.19
C ALA A 235 -11.11 23.57 0.73
N PRO A 236 -10.60 24.72 0.23
CA PRO A 236 -10.68 25.08 -1.18
C PRO A 236 -10.15 23.95 -2.07
N PRO A 237 -10.71 23.74 -3.28
CA PRO A 237 -10.21 22.73 -4.21
C PRO A 237 -8.70 22.85 -4.37
N SER A 238 -7.98 21.76 -4.13
CA SER A 238 -6.54 21.70 -4.38
C SER A 238 -6.29 20.96 -5.68
N GLY A 239 -5.36 21.46 -6.47
CA GLY A 239 -4.83 20.73 -7.62
C GLY A 239 -3.96 19.54 -7.22
N SER A 240 -4.11 18.95 -6.02
CA SER A 240 -3.30 17.81 -5.58
C SER A 240 -3.82 16.50 -6.19
N PRO A 241 -2.98 15.72 -6.89
CA PRO A 241 -3.35 14.37 -7.34
C PRO A 241 -3.80 13.45 -6.19
N ARG A 242 -3.23 13.65 -4.99
CA ARG A 242 -3.61 12.88 -3.80
C ARG A 242 -5.01 13.21 -3.32
N ARG A 243 -5.40 14.49 -3.33
CA ARG A 243 -6.76 14.88 -2.97
C ARG A 243 -7.77 14.35 -3.99
N GLN A 244 -7.42 14.34 -5.27
CA GLN A 244 -8.27 13.76 -6.32
C GLN A 244 -8.47 12.24 -6.15
N ALA A 245 -7.41 11.50 -5.80
CA ALA A 245 -7.53 10.07 -5.48
C ALA A 245 -8.50 9.82 -4.30
N LEU A 246 -8.46 10.68 -3.28
CA LEU A 246 -9.37 10.61 -2.13
C LEU A 246 -10.82 10.93 -2.53
N TRP A 247 -11.05 11.93 -3.40
CA TRP A 247 -12.38 12.19 -3.96
C TRP A 247 -12.93 11.00 -4.75
N ALA A 248 -12.12 10.40 -5.62
CA ALA A 248 -12.50 9.18 -6.35
C ALA A 248 -12.84 8.02 -5.40
N GLY A 249 -12.04 7.81 -4.35
CA GLY A 249 -12.30 6.81 -3.31
C GLY A 249 -13.57 7.07 -2.52
N LEU A 250 -13.86 8.33 -2.20
CA LEU A 250 -15.08 8.73 -1.52
C LEU A 250 -16.32 8.50 -2.40
N ALA A 251 -16.27 8.94 -3.67
CA ALA A 251 -17.35 8.73 -4.63
C ALA A 251 -17.64 7.23 -4.83
N LEU A 252 -16.59 6.40 -4.91
CA LEU A 252 -16.72 4.94 -4.99
C LEU A 252 -17.42 4.37 -3.75
N ALA A 253 -16.99 4.78 -2.56
CA ALA A 253 -17.55 4.32 -1.29
C ALA A 253 -19.04 4.73 -1.11
N GLU A 254 -19.43 5.84 -1.72
CA GLU A 254 -20.79 6.40 -1.65
C GLU A 254 -21.70 5.92 -2.78
N GLY A 255 -21.23 5.01 -3.64
CA GLY A 255 -22.01 4.47 -4.75
C GLY A 255 -22.13 5.41 -5.96
N ARG A 256 -21.38 6.51 -5.98
CA ARG A 256 -21.31 7.43 -7.13
C ARG A 256 -20.27 6.94 -8.13
N TYR A 257 -20.51 5.76 -8.70
CA TYR A 257 -19.54 5.06 -9.55
C TYR A 257 -19.16 5.83 -10.82
N GLY A 258 -20.11 6.56 -11.42
CA GLY A 258 -19.83 7.44 -12.56
C GLY A 258 -18.77 8.50 -12.23
N GLU A 259 -19.01 9.28 -11.17
CA GLU A 259 -18.07 10.28 -10.66
C GLU A 259 -16.71 9.65 -10.31
N ALA A 260 -16.71 8.50 -9.61
CA ALA A 260 -15.49 7.78 -9.30
C ALA A 260 -14.69 7.36 -10.55
N THR A 261 -15.36 6.91 -11.62
CA THR A 261 -14.68 6.59 -12.89
C THR A 261 -14.08 7.82 -13.56
N TYR A 262 -14.80 8.94 -13.61
CA TYR A 262 -14.29 10.18 -14.20
C TYR A 262 -13.07 10.71 -13.45
N GLU A 263 -13.15 10.76 -12.12
CA GLU A 263 -12.05 11.22 -11.27
C GLU A 263 -10.82 10.32 -11.38
N ALA A 264 -11.03 8.99 -11.44
CA ALA A 264 -9.94 8.04 -11.64
C ALA A 264 -9.27 8.19 -13.00
N VAL A 265 -10.03 8.39 -14.08
CA VAL A 265 -9.47 8.62 -15.44
C VAL A 265 -8.73 9.95 -15.50
N ALA A 266 -9.30 11.01 -14.94
CA ALA A 266 -8.65 12.32 -14.88
C ALA A 266 -7.35 12.26 -14.09
N LEU A 267 -7.32 11.58 -12.93
CA LEU A 267 -6.11 11.33 -12.15
C LEU A 267 -5.06 10.55 -12.94
N LEU A 268 -5.48 9.53 -13.69
CA LEU A 268 -4.59 8.73 -14.51
C LEU A 268 -3.93 9.56 -15.61
N GLY A 269 -4.69 10.41 -16.31
CA GLY A 269 -4.17 11.26 -17.39
C GLY A 269 -3.17 12.32 -16.92
N ARG A 270 -3.37 12.88 -15.72
CA ARG A 270 -2.51 13.96 -15.19
C ARG A 270 -1.28 13.49 -14.41
N SER A 271 -1.32 12.30 -13.80
CA SER A 271 -0.27 11.83 -12.89
C SER A 271 0.82 11.13 -13.67
N THR A 272 2.07 11.42 -13.31
CA THR A 272 3.26 10.72 -13.82
C THR A 272 3.80 9.70 -12.81
N ALA A 273 3.40 9.76 -11.54
CA ALA A 273 3.85 8.85 -10.50
C ALA A 273 3.25 7.44 -10.68
N PRO A 274 4.08 6.39 -10.84
CA PRO A 274 3.58 5.05 -11.18
C PRO A 274 2.57 4.46 -10.19
N SER A 275 2.76 4.70 -8.90
CA SER A 275 1.85 4.22 -7.86
C SER A 275 0.53 4.96 -7.81
N LEU A 276 0.49 6.25 -8.16
CA LEU A 276 -0.75 7.02 -8.20
C LEU A 276 -1.58 6.63 -9.41
N ARG A 277 -0.93 6.42 -10.56
CA ARG A 277 -1.58 5.85 -11.73
C ARG A 277 -2.10 4.43 -11.47
N ALA A 278 -1.35 3.60 -10.76
CA ALA A 278 -1.84 2.29 -10.32
C ALA A 278 -3.03 2.40 -9.33
N GLU A 279 -3.03 3.39 -8.44
CA GLU A 279 -4.16 3.67 -7.55
C GLU A 279 -5.39 4.14 -8.35
N ALA A 280 -5.19 5.01 -9.35
CA ALA A 280 -6.23 5.47 -10.26
C ALA A 280 -6.85 4.31 -11.07
N LEU A 281 -6.02 3.45 -11.66
CA LEU A 281 -6.50 2.25 -12.36
C LEU A 281 -7.26 1.29 -11.42
N HIS A 282 -6.82 1.15 -10.17
CA HIS A 282 -7.52 0.33 -9.18
C HIS A 282 -8.91 0.91 -8.87
N LEU A 283 -9.00 2.22 -8.61
CA LEU A 283 -10.25 2.92 -8.36
C LEU A 283 -11.21 2.82 -9.57
N TYR A 284 -10.68 3.02 -10.78
CA TYR A 284 -11.43 2.88 -12.02
C TYR A 284 -12.00 1.46 -12.20
N ALA A 285 -11.16 0.43 -12.01
CA ALA A 285 -11.60 -0.97 -12.11
C ALA A 285 -12.65 -1.33 -11.05
N CYS A 286 -12.51 -0.85 -9.81
CA CYS A 286 -13.52 -1.04 -8.77
C CYS A 286 -14.83 -0.35 -9.13
N ALA A 287 -14.77 0.91 -9.59
CA ALA A 287 -15.95 1.68 -9.96
C ALA A 287 -16.71 1.07 -11.14
N LEU A 288 -16.01 0.58 -12.18
CA LEU A 288 -16.62 -0.17 -13.28
C LEU A 288 -17.30 -1.45 -12.78
N SER A 289 -16.60 -2.23 -11.94
CA SER A 289 -17.12 -3.48 -11.42
C SER A 289 -18.39 -3.27 -10.57
N ASP A 290 -18.40 -2.25 -9.71
CA ASP A 290 -19.58 -1.91 -8.90
C ASP A 290 -20.69 -1.26 -9.75
N GLY A 291 -20.34 -0.47 -10.76
CA GLY A 291 -21.29 0.09 -11.73
C GLY A 291 -22.01 -0.99 -12.55
N ILE A 292 -21.30 -2.02 -13.03
CA ILE A 292 -21.92 -3.19 -13.70
C ILE A 292 -22.89 -3.88 -12.75
N ARG A 293 -22.46 -4.16 -11.51
CA ARG A 293 -23.26 -4.89 -10.51
C ARG A 293 -24.52 -4.14 -10.08
N THR A 294 -24.48 -2.81 -10.11
CA THR A 294 -25.62 -1.95 -9.76
C THR A 294 -26.48 -1.54 -10.95
N GLY A 295 -26.15 -2.02 -12.15
CA GLY A 295 -26.88 -1.71 -13.39
C GLY A 295 -26.65 -0.29 -13.90
N LEU A 296 -25.63 0.42 -13.42
CA LEU A 296 -25.26 1.74 -13.96
C LEU A 296 -24.78 1.61 -15.42
N TRP A 297 -24.06 0.53 -15.73
CA TRP A 297 -23.63 0.21 -17.09
C TRP A 297 -23.98 -1.22 -17.47
N PRO A 298 -24.36 -1.46 -18.73
CA PRO A 298 -24.43 -2.81 -19.30
C PRO A 298 -23.08 -3.52 -19.20
N ALA A 299 -23.10 -4.82 -18.89
CA ALA A 299 -21.88 -5.60 -18.70
C ALA A 299 -21.05 -5.70 -19.98
N ASP A 300 -21.70 -5.88 -21.14
CA ASP A 300 -21.09 -5.92 -22.46
C ASP A 300 -20.30 -4.64 -22.79
N GLN A 301 -20.77 -3.48 -22.33
CA GLN A 301 -20.10 -2.20 -22.55
C GLN A 301 -18.93 -1.95 -21.60
N ALA A 302 -19.09 -2.26 -20.31
CA ALA A 302 -18.09 -1.92 -19.29
C ALA A 302 -17.03 -3.02 -19.03
N MET A 303 -17.33 -4.28 -19.35
CA MET A 303 -16.39 -5.40 -19.12
C MET A 303 -15.07 -5.29 -19.89
N PRO A 304 -15.06 -4.84 -21.17
CA PRO A 304 -13.80 -4.63 -21.89
C PRO A 304 -12.89 -3.62 -21.16
N HIS A 305 -13.46 -2.53 -20.64
CA HIS A 305 -12.71 -1.51 -19.89
C HIS A 305 -12.21 -2.02 -18.55
N PHE A 306 -13.02 -2.79 -17.83
CA PHE A 306 -12.60 -3.44 -16.58
C PHE A 306 -11.42 -4.39 -16.82
N THR A 307 -11.53 -5.23 -17.84
CA THR A 307 -10.50 -6.20 -18.22
C THR A 307 -9.20 -5.49 -18.61
N ALA A 308 -9.30 -4.42 -19.41
CA ALA A 308 -8.17 -3.62 -19.82
C ALA A 308 -7.49 -2.92 -18.63
N ALA A 309 -8.26 -2.35 -17.69
CA ALA A 309 -7.72 -1.74 -16.48
C ALA A 309 -7.02 -2.77 -15.58
N ALA A 310 -7.60 -3.95 -15.42
CA ALA A 310 -6.98 -5.02 -14.65
C ALA A 310 -5.69 -5.55 -15.33
N ALA A 311 -5.67 -5.67 -16.65
CA ALA A 311 -4.47 -6.01 -17.43
C ALA A 311 -3.38 -4.95 -17.26
N ALA A 312 -3.73 -3.67 -17.39
CA ALA A 312 -2.82 -2.55 -17.17
C ALA A 312 -2.23 -2.57 -15.76
N LEU A 313 -3.05 -2.84 -14.73
CA LEU A 313 -2.56 -3.03 -13.35
C LEU A 313 -1.56 -4.17 -13.22
N ARG A 314 -1.78 -5.31 -13.91
CA ARG A 314 -0.82 -6.43 -13.88
C ARG A 314 0.52 -6.03 -14.51
N ALA A 315 0.48 -5.26 -15.58
CA ALA A 315 1.66 -4.80 -16.31
C ALA A 315 2.43 -3.71 -15.53
N GLN A 316 1.71 -2.78 -14.90
CA GLN A 316 2.27 -1.61 -14.21
C GLN A 316 2.70 -1.88 -12.78
N ALA A 317 1.90 -2.67 -12.04
CA ALA A 317 2.13 -2.90 -10.62
C ALA A 317 2.85 -4.22 -10.39
N ALA A 318 3.68 -4.26 -9.34
CA ALA A 318 4.13 -5.54 -8.80
C ALA A 318 2.88 -6.40 -8.49
N PRO A 319 2.87 -7.72 -8.79
CA PRO A 319 1.75 -8.64 -8.53
C PRO A 319 1.24 -8.63 -7.08
N ALA A 320 1.93 -7.96 -6.17
CA ALA A 320 1.50 -7.70 -4.80
C ALA A 320 0.23 -6.82 -4.69
N VAL A 321 -0.01 -5.86 -5.59
CA VAL A 321 -1.19 -4.98 -5.51
C VAL A 321 -2.48 -5.80 -5.72
N LEU A 322 -2.55 -6.59 -6.79
CA LEU A 322 -3.67 -7.47 -7.10
C LEU A 322 -3.90 -8.57 -6.05
N ARG A 323 -2.83 -8.99 -5.35
CA ARG A 323 -2.91 -9.97 -4.25
C ARG A 323 -3.46 -9.39 -2.95
N ARG A 324 -3.47 -8.05 -2.81
CA ARG A 324 -3.84 -7.34 -1.58
C ARG A 324 -5.16 -6.58 -1.73
N THR A 325 -5.72 -6.50 -2.92
CA THR A 325 -7.05 -5.93 -3.20
C THR A 325 -8.05 -7.03 -3.54
N ASP A 326 -9.32 -6.68 -3.62
CA ASP A 326 -10.41 -7.58 -4.02
C ASP A 326 -10.59 -7.68 -5.54
N LEU A 327 -9.75 -7.02 -6.35
CA LEU A 327 -9.85 -7.03 -7.81
C LEU A 327 -9.80 -8.44 -8.40
N GLY A 328 -8.90 -9.30 -7.92
CA GLY A 328 -8.85 -10.69 -8.38
C GLY A 328 -10.12 -11.48 -8.07
N ALA A 329 -10.84 -11.12 -7.00
CA ALA A 329 -12.13 -11.72 -6.69
C ALA A 329 -13.24 -11.20 -7.62
N ARG A 330 -13.22 -9.91 -7.96
CA ARG A 330 -14.13 -9.30 -8.93
C ARG A 330 -13.96 -9.90 -10.33
N GLU A 331 -12.72 -10.14 -10.75
CA GLU A 331 -12.44 -10.84 -12.02
C GLU A 331 -12.99 -12.27 -12.02
N ALA A 332 -12.71 -13.06 -10.97
CA ALA A 332 -13.24 -14.42 -10.85
C ALA A 332 -14.77 -14.44 -10.83
N TYR A 333 -15.40 -13.45 -10.19
CA TYR A 333 -16.86 -13.28 -10.19
C TYR A 333 -17.41 -13.09 -11.60
N PHE A 334 -16.82 -12.20 -12.40
CA PHE A 334 -17.27 -11.95 -13.77
C PHE A 334 -16.99 -13.11 -14.73
N GLN A 335 -16.06 -14.00 -14.38
CA GLN A 335 -15.80 -15.26 -15.10
C GLN A 335 -16.76 -16.39 -14.71
N GLY A 336 -17.67 -16.17 -13.75
CA GLY A 336 -18.57 -17.20 -13.23
C GLY A 336 -17.91 -18.17 -12.23
N ASP A 337 -16.63 -18.01 -11.89
CA ASP A 337 -15.93 -18.82 -10.90
C ASP A 337 -16.19 -18.27 -9.48
N TYR A 338 -17.42 -18.43 -9.00
CA TYR A 338 -17.86 -17.89 -7.72
C TYR A 338 -17.11 -18.51 -6.53
N LYS A 339 -16.69 -19.78 -6.63
CA LYS A 339 -15.90 -20.45 -5.57
C LYS A 339 -14.55 -19.79 -5.39
N ARG A 340 -13.86 -19.48 -6.49
CA ARG A 340 -12.60 -18.72 -6.46
C ARG A 340 -12.83 -17.29 -6.03
N ALA A 341 -13.90 -16.63 -6.48
CA ALA A 341 -14.25 -15.28 -6.07
C ALA A 341 -14.42 -15.18 -4.54
N VAL A 342 -15.17 -16.12 -3.92
CA VAL A 342 -15.32 -16.20 -2.45
C VAL A 342 -13.97 -16.34 -1.76
N THR A 343 -13.11 -17.25 -2.24
CA THR A 343 -11.78 -17.49 -1.65
C THR A 343 -10.89 -16.25 -1.71
N LEU A 344 -10.85 -15.58 -2.86
CA LEU A 344 -10.04 -14.39 -3.06
C LEU A 344 -10.57 -13.19 -2.26
N ALA A 345 -11.90 -12.98 -2.23
CA ALA A 345 -12.51 -11.89 -1.47
C ALA A 345 -12.32 -12.06 0.03
N ALA A 346 -12.48 -13.29 0.55
CA ALA A 346 -12.21 -13.60 1.95
C ALA A 346 -10.74 -13.34 2.32
N ARG A 347 -9.80 -13.71 1.45
CA ARG A 347 -8.38 -13.43 1.65
C ARG A 347 -8.09 -11.93 1.62
N ALA A 348 -8.67 -11.19 0.67
CA ALA A 348 -8.55 -9.74 0.61
C ALA A 348 -9.08 -9.09 1.90
N ALA A 349 -10.28 -9.46 2.36
CA ALA A 349 -10.86 -8.96 3.61
C ALA A 349 -10.04 -9.30 4.87
N ALA A 350 -9.34 -10.44 4.88
CA ALA A 350 -8.46 -10.84 5.99
C ALA A 350 -7.13 -10.06 6.01
N THR A 351 -6.67 -9.60 4.86
CA THR A 351 -5.35 -8.96 4.68
C THR A 351 -5.41 -7.45 4.47
N ALA A 352 -6.58 -6.90 4.17
CA ALA A 352 -6.82 -5.47 4.02
C ALA A 352 -6.23 -4.68 5.21
N PRO A 353 -5.50 -3.58 4.95
CA PRO A 353 -4.80 -2.84 6.00
C PRO A 353 -5.72 -1.88 6.78
N GLU A 354 -6.84 -1.49 6.21
CA GLU A 354 -7.70 -0.42 6.73
C GLU A 354 -9.20 -0.74 6.52
N ALA A 355 -10.08 -0.02 7.22
CA ALA A 355 -11.50 -0.34 7.36
C ALA A 355 -12.30 -0.24 6.05
N LEU A 356 -12.07 0.78 5.22
CA LEU A 356 -12.74 0.96 3.93
C LEU A 356 -12.35 -0.14 2.93
N SER A 357 -11.06 -0.37 2.68
CA SER A 357 -10.60 -1.47 1.81
C SER A 357 -11.15 -2.81 2.27
N ARG A 358 -11.25 -3.01 3.59
CA ARG A 358 -11.84 -4.23 4.14
C ARG A 358 -13.34 -4.30 3.91
N SER A 359 -14.07 -3.20 4.09
CA SER A 359 -15.49 -3.12 3.80
C SER A 359 -15.77 -3.42 2.34
N MET A 360 -14.99 -2.85 1.42
CA MET A 360 -15.07 -3.16 -0.01
C MET A 360 -14.85 -4.65 -0.31
N ALA A 361 -13.79 -5.25 0.27
CA ALA A 361 -13.53 -6.68 0.10
C ALA A 361 -14.64 -7.57 0.68
N LEU A 362 -15.26 -7.16 1.80
CA LEU A 362 -16.41 -7.85 2.38
C LEU A 362 -17.69 -7.68 1.54
N ASN A 363 -17.90 -6.53 0.91
CA ASN A 363 -18.98 -6.32 -0.06
C ASN A 363 -18.80 -7.18 -1.31
N THR A 364 -17.57 -7.34 -1.79
CA THR A 364 -17.24 -8.28 -2.87
C THR A 364 -17.47 -9.73 -2.43
N LEU A 365 -17.11 -10.09 -1.20
CA LEU A 365 -17.40 -11.40 -0.63
C LEU A 365 -18.91 -11.67 -0.53
N ALA A 366 -19.69 -10.68 -0.10
CA ALA A 366 -21.14 -10.78 0.01
C ALA A 366 -21.78 -11.09 -1.35
N VAL A 367 -21.38 -10.37 -2.40
CA VAL A 367 -21.91 -10.63 -3.75
C VAL A 367 -21.44 -11.95 -4.33
N ALA A 368 -20.19 -12.36 -4.08
CA ALA A 368 -19.74 -13.69 -4.47
C ALA A 368 -20.55 -14.81 -3.78
N HIS A 369 -20.94 -14.63 -2.51
CA HIS A 369 -21.82 -15.55 -1.81
C HIS A 369 -23.25 -15.55 -2.37
N THR A 370 -23.80 -14.38 -2.71
CA THR A 370 -25.12 -14.29 -3.36
C THR A 370 -25.15 -15.06 -4.67
N ALA A 371 -24.17 -14.84 -5.55
CA ALA A 371 -24.08 -15.56 -6.83
C ALA A 371 -23.81 -17.06 -6.66
N ALA A 372 -23.14 -17.46 -5.57
CA ALA A 372 -22.93 -18.87 -5.23
C ALA A 372 -24.15 -19.53 -4.54
N GLY A 373 -25.29 -18.86 -4.42
CA GLY A 373 -26.50 -19.40 -3.77
C GLY A 373 -26.37 -19.55 -2.25
N ARG A 374 -25.55 -18.72 -1.59
CA ARG A 374 -25.29 -18.76 -0.13
C ARG A 374 -25.80 -17.50 0.57
N PRO A 375 -27.13 -17.29 0.67
CA PRO A 375 -27.71 -16.03 1.14
C PRO A 375 -27.37 -15.71 2.60
N ARG A 376 -27.25 -16.72 3.48
CA ARG A 376 -26.88 -16.52 4.89
C ARG A 376 -25.44 -15.98 5.02
N ASP A 377 -24.51 -16.53 4.26
CA ASP A 377 -23.11 -16.07 4.24
C ASP A 377 -23.01 -14.67 3.62
N ALA A 378 -23.78 -14.39 2.57
CA ALA A 378 -23.86 -13.09 1.93
C ALA A 378 -24.32 -12.01 2.92
N ALA A 379 -25.43 -12.26 3.63
CA ALA A 379 -25.97 -11.35 4.65
C ALA A 379 -24.95 -11.10 5.76
N ARG A 380 -24.25 -12.15 6.22
CA ARG A 380 -23.20 -12.02 7.24
C ARG A 380 -22.02 -11.17 6.75
N ALA A 381 -21.58 -11.34 5.51
CA ALA A 381 -20.50 -10.55 4.93
C ALA A 381 -20.91 -9.07 4.77
N ALA A 382 -22.11 -8.80 4.28
CA ALA A 382 -22.67 -7.45 4.12
C ALA A 382 -22.82 -6.72 5.47
N ALA A 383 -23.37 -7.40 6.48
CA ALA A 383 -23.48 -6.83 7.83
C ALA A 383 -22.11 -6.44 8.41
N ARG A 384 -21.08 -7.28 8.20
CA ARG A 384 -19.70 -6.96 8.62
C ARG A 384 -19.10 -5.81 7.84
N ALA A 385 -19.42 -5.67 6.56
CA ALA A 385 -18.95 -4.55 5.74
C ALA A 385 -19.55 -3.22 6.22
N SER A 386 -20.87 -3.18 6.45
CA SER A 386 -21.57 -2.01 6.98
C SER A 386 -21.07 -1.63 8.37
N ALA A 387 -20.85 -2.61 9.26
CA ALA A 387 -20.33 -2.35 10.61
C ALA A 387 -18.93 -1.70 10.65
N LEU A 388 -18.17 -1.71 9.55
CA LEU A 388 -16.87 -1.03 9.44
C LEU A 388 -16.98 0.43 9.00
N LEU A 389 -18.13 0.85 8.47
CA LEU A 389 -18.35 2.21 7.93
C LEU A 389 -19.18 3.11 8.88
N HIS A 390 -19.67 2.56 9.99
CA HIS A 390 -20.51 3.26 10.97
C HIS A 390 -19.87 3.39 12.37
N ARG A 391 -18.59 3.06 12.52
CA ARG A 391 -17.79 3.27 13.73
C ARG A 391 -16.89 4.47 13.51
#